data_AF-A0A9P9YFG7-F1
#
_entry.id   AF-A0A9P9YFG7-F1
#
_cell.length_a   1.000
_cell.length_b   1.000
_cell.length_c   1.000
_cell.angle_alpha   90.00
_cell.angle_beta   90.00
_cell.angle_gamma   90.00
#
_symmetry.space_group_name_H-M   'P 1'
#
loop_
_entity.id
_entity.type
_entity.pdbx_description
1 polymer ?
#
loop_
_entity_poly.entity_id
_entity_poly.type
_entity_poly.pdbx_seq_one_letter_code
_entity_poly.pdbx_strand_id
1 'polypeptide(L)' 'MIGINIGPVVAGVIGARKPQYDIWGNTVNVASRMDSTGVPGYSQVTQEVVDSLVGSHFEFR' A
#
# COMPACT_ATOMS: atom_id res chain seq x y z
N MET A 1 -6.39 9.41 4.63
CA MET A 1 -5.41 10.12 3.78
C MET A 1 -5.14 9.17 2.62
N ILE A 2 -3.93 9.06 2.05
CA ILE A 2 -3.60 7.94 1.16
C ILE A 2 -2.23 7.41 1.57
N GLY A 3 -2.15 6.12 1.89
CA GLY A 3 -0.91 5.40 2.18
C GLY A 3 -0.55 4.44 1.05
N ILE A 4 0.67 4.52 0.54
CA ILE A 4 1.14 3.67 -0.57
C ILE A 4 2.40 2.94 -0.14
N ASN A 5 2.43 1.63 -0.39
CA ASN A 5 3.59 0.79 -0.18
C ASN A 5 3.68 -0.27 -1.29
N ILE A 6 4.88 -0.76 -1.56
CA ILE A 6 5.14 -1.85 -2.50
C ILE A 6 5.85 -3.00 -1.79
N GLY A 7 5.57 -4.23 -2.22
CA GLY A 7 6.22 -5.43 -1.68
C GLY A 7 5.37 -6.68 -1.83
N PRO A 8 5.86 -7.82 -1.33
CA PRO A 8 5.18 -9.11 -1.46
C PRO A 8 3.88 -9.14 -0.64
N VAL A 9 2.85 -9.77 -1.21
CA VAL A 9 1.55 -9.99 -0.56
C VAL A 9 1.11 -11.44 -0.74
N VAL A 10 0.26 -11.90 0.17
CA VAL A 10 -0.48 -13.16 0.04
C VAL A 10 -1.88 -12.83 -0.42
N ALA A 11 -2.33 -13.47 -1.49
CA ALA A 11 -3.69 -13.34 -2.00
C ALA A 11 -4.45 -14.65 -1.86
N GLY A 12 -5.76 -14.58 -1.62
CA GLY A 12 -6.60 -15.77 -1.52
C GLY A 12 -8.08 -15.48 -1.59
N VAL A 13 -8.86 -16.56 -1.68
CA VAL A 13 -10.33 -16.51 -1.60
C VAL A 13 -10.78 -17.17 -0.30
N ILE A 14 -11.55 -16.45 0.50
CA ILE A 14 -12.11 -16.95 1.77
C ILE A 14 -13.61 -17.22 1.61
N GLY A 15 -14.08 -18.33 2.19
CA GLY A 15 -15.49 -18.65 2.31
C GLY A 15 -15.98 -19.63 1.25
N ALA A 16 -16.63 -20.71 1.69
CA ALA A 16 -17.11 -21.77 0.80
C ALA A 16 -18.45 -21.44 0.10
N ARG A 17 -19.35 -20.70 0.77
CA ARG A 17 -20.68 -20.34 0.23
C ARG A 17 -20.74 -18.95 -0.40
N LYS A 18 -19.90 -18.04 0.08
CA LYS A 18 -19.77 -16.66 -0.43
C LYS A 18 -18.27 -16.36 -0.54
N PRO A 19 -17.63 -16.79 -1.63
CA PRO A 19 -16.20 -16.57 -1.81
C PRO A 19 -15.90 -15.07 -1.88
N GLN A 20 -14.95 -14.61 -1.07
CA GLN A 20 -14.43 -13.24 -1.09
C GLN A 20 -12.93 -13.29 -1.36
N TYR A 21 -12.49 -12.59 -2.40
CA TYR A 21 -11.07 -12.40 -2.68
C TYR A 21 -10.51 -11.30 -1.78
N ASP A 22 -9.35 -11.55 -1.17
CA ASP A 22 -8.71 -10.60 -0.27
C ASP A 22 -7.18 -10.82 -0.24
N ILE A 23 -6.45 -9.82 0.27
CA ILE A 23 -4.99 -9.79 0.32
C ILE A 23 -4.48 -9.48 1.73
N TRP A 24 -3.40 -10.14 2.14
CA TRP A 24 -2.77 -9.97 3.45
C TRP A 24 -1.25 -9.91 3.35
N GLY A 25 -0.60 -9.48 4.43
CA GLY A 25 0.85 -9.45 4.54
C GLY A 25 1.38 -8.17 5.19
N ASN A 26 2.69 -8.11 5.41
CA ASN A 26 3.31 -6.92 6.00
C ASN A 26 3.15 -5.69 5.09
N THR A 27 3.22 -5.87 3.77
CA THR A 27 3.08 -4.77 2.80
C THR A 27 1.75 -4.03 2.95
N VAL A 28 0.63 -4.75 3.14
CA VAL A 28 -0.69 -4.13 3.35
C VAL A 28 -0.79 -3.46 4.74
N ASN A 29 -0.18 -4.05 5.77
CA ASN A 29 -0.15 -3.45 7.10
C ASN A 29 0.63 -2.14 7.12
N VAL A 30 1.77 -2.07 6.42
CA VAL A 30 2.55 -0.83 6.29
C VAL A 30 1.76 0.22 5.51
N ALA A 31 1.13 -0.14 4.37
CA ALA A 31 0.27 0.78 3.64
C ALA A 31 -0.87 1.33 4.51
N SER A 32 -1.52 0.46 5.30
CA SER A 32 -2.56 0.86 6.25
C SER A 32 -2.03 1.81 7.33
N ARG A 33 -0.81 1.61 7.83
CA ARG A 33 -0.18 2.55 8.78
C ARG A 33 0.07 3.90 8.13
N MET A 34 0.61 3.93 6.91
CA MET A 34 0.84 5.16 6.15
C MET A 34 -0.48 5.93 5.94
N ASP A 35 -1.58 5.24 5.68
CA ASP A 35 -2.90 5.87 5.64
C ASP A 35 -3.44 6.27 7.03
N SER A 36 -3.05 5.62 8.12
CA SER A 36 -3.49 6.02 9.47
C SER A 36 -2.69 7.18 10.07
N THR A 37 -1.45 7.40 9.60
CA THR A 37 -0.53 8.42 10.14
C THR A 37 -0.24 9.58 9.19
N GLY A 38 -0.71 9.51 7.95
CA GLY A 38 -0.46 10.54 6.94
C GLY A 38 -1.15 11.88 7.23
N VAL A 39 -0.61 12.92 6.61
CA VAL A 39 -1.12 14.29 6.73
C VAL A 39 -2.26 14.51 5.72
N PRO A 40 -3.39 15.12 6.11
CA PRO A 40 -4.45 15.46 5.18
C PRO A 40 -3.95 16.30 4.00
N GLY A 41 -4.42 15.97 2.79
CA GLY A 41 -4.01 16.65 1.55
C GLY A 41 -2.72 16.12 0.93
N TYR A 42 -2.04 15.16 1.56
CA TYR A 42 -0.84 14.51 1.04
C TYR A 42 -1.04 12.99 0.90
N SER A 43 -0.35 12.40 -0.06
CA SER A 43 -0.18 10.94 -0.16
C SER A 43 1.14 10.56 0.48
N GLN A 44 1.11 9.69 1.47
CA GLN A 44 2.29 9.21 2.17
C GLN A 44 2.76 7.90 1.51
N VAL A 45 4.03 7.84 1.13
CA VAL A 45 4.61 6.68 0.44
C VAL A 45 5.85 6.19 1.19
N THR A 46 6.16 4.90 1.10
CA THR A 46 7.41 4.34 1.63
C THR A 46 8.60 4.65 0.72
N GLN A 47 9.83 4.52 1.25
CA GLN A 47 11.04 4.77 0.47
C GLN A 47 11.15 3.81 -0.72
N GLU A 48 10.73 2.55 -0.55
CA GLU A 48 10.73 1.56 -1.61
C GLU A 48 9.85 1.97 -2.81
N VAL A 49 8.75 2.69 -2.56
CA VAL A 49 7.90 3.24 -3.63
C VAL A 49 8.65 4.35 -4.36
N VAL A 50 9.32 5.26 -3.64
CA VAL A 50 10.12 6.34 -4.25
C VAL A 50 11.23 5.76 -5.13
N ASP A 51 11.95 4.77 -4.61
CA ASP A 51 13.04 4.10 -5.33
C ASP A 51 12.52 3.40 -6.60
N SER A 52 11.31 2.81 -6.54
CA SER A 52 10.68 2.19 -7.71
C SER A 52 10.20 3.17 -8.78
N LEU A 53 10.04 4.46 -8.42
CA LEU A 53 9.55 5.51 -9.30
C LEU A 53 10.67 6.44 -9.81
N VAL A 54 11.94 6.10 -9.55
CA VAL A 54 13.09 6.87 -10.08
C VAL A 54 13.02 6.95 -11.61
N GLY A 55 13.10 8.17 -12.13
CA GLY A 55 12.97 8.45 -13.57
C GLY A 55 11.53 8.67 -14.06
N SER A 56 10.53 8.55 -13.18
CA SER A 56 9.15 8.91 -13.47
C SER A 56 8.90 10.41 -13.24
N HIS A 57 7.77 10.92 -13.73
CA HIS A 57 7.34 12.32 -13.56
C HIS A 57 6.68 12.56 -12.19
N PHE A 58 7.31 12.12 -11.11
CA PHE A 58 6.83 12.34 -9.74
C PHE A 58 7.84 13.17 -8.95
N GLU A 59 7.31 14.17 -8.23
CA GLU A 59 8.08 14.96 -7.27
C GLU A 59 7.68 14.51 -5.85
N PHE A 60 8.68 14.12 -5.06
CA PHE A 60 8.51 13.75 -3.66
C PHE A 60 9.10 14.84 -2.78
N ARG A 61 8.49 15.10 -1.63
CA ARG A 61 8.87 16.15 -0.68
C ARG A 61 9.20 15.56 0.68
#